data_AF-A0A382S770-F1
#
_entry.id   AF-A0A382S770-F1
#
_cell.length_a   1.000
_cell.length_b   1.000
_cell.length_c   1.000
_cell.angle_alpha   90.00
_cell.angle_beta   90.00
_cell.angle_gamma   90.00
#
_symmetry.space_group_name_H-M   'P 1'
#
loop_
_entity.id
_entity.type
_entity.pdbx_description
1 polymer ?
#
loop_
_entity_poly.entity_id
_entity_poly.type
_entity_poly.pdbx_seq_one_letter_code
_entity_poly.pdbx_strand_id
1 'polypeptide(L)'
;MQLSGENSRLEYNIIIHKKNEVYLQIDCERSIAKELNEYFSFDVPDAKFMPSFKNRLWDGKIRLFDIRNNQIYVGLSDYIHKFATSKRYTISGGNKTQLEVDNNTVISFIDGLKSTVKIRDYQLDAVQHSIRNSRCILVSPTASGKSYIIYTLIRYYQQILNNSHILLLVPRSSLVEQMYTDFQDYGWDSEKFCHRIYAGKEKTSPKLVHISTWQSIHQQPKKYFDKFQVIFGDEVHTFTAKSLKTIMHKTTGCQYKFGLTGTLSDSESHHLVLEGLFGSAKQITTTKKLIDKKQIADLKIVAIVLT
;
A
#
# COMPACT_ATOMS: atom_id res chain seq x y z
N MET A 1 -29.61 41.08 28.22
CA MET A 1 -30.50 40.40 27.27
C MET A 1 -29.60 39.64 26.31
N GLN A 2 -29.89 38.35 26.12
CA GLN A 2 -29.02 37.28 25.61
C GLN A 2 -28.08 37.63 24.45
N LEU A 3 -26.77 37.44 24.67
CA LEU A 3 -25.84 37.03 23.62
C LEU A 3 -26.17 35.57 23.30
N SER A 4 -27.04 35.36 22.32
CA SER A 4 -27.24 34.03 21.74
C SER A 4 -26.07 33.77 20.81
N GLY A 5 -25.20 32.83 21.22
CA GLY A 5 -24.09 32.35 20.41
C GLY A 5 -24.63 31.80 19.10
N GLU A 6 -24.25 32.44 18.00
CA GLU A 6 -24.24 31.81 16.70
C GLU A 6 -23.32 30.59 16.79
N ASN A 7 -23.91 29.41 16.94
CA ASN A 7 -23.25 28.16 16.59
C ASN A 7 -22.91 28.25 15.10
N SER A 8 -21.68 28.66 14.79
CA SER A 8 -21.16 28.66 13.43
C SER A 8 -21.21 27.23 12.91
N ARG A 9 -22.12 27.01 11.96
CA ARG A 9 -22.18 25.77 11.19
C ARG A 9 -20.82 25.55 10.53
N LEU A 10 -20.38 24.30 10.48
CA LEU A 10 -19.25 23.89 9.66
C LEU A 10 -19.46 24.44 8.25
N GLU A 11 -18.55 25.30 7.78
CA GLU A 11 -18.54 25.84 6.41
C GLU A 11 -18.51 24.72 5.35
N TYR A 12 -18.12 23.51 5.77
CA TYR A 12 -18.05 22.29 4.98
C TYR A 12 -18.88 21.16 5.60
N ASN A 13 -19.58 20.37 4.78
CA ASN A 13 -20.29 19.19 5.26
C ASN A 13 -19.34 18.10 5.78
N ILE A 14 -18.13 18.02 5.21
CA ILE A 14 -17.10 17.05 5.56
C ILE A 14 -15.77 17.80 5.72
N ILE A 15 -15.12 17.65 6.87
CA ILE A 15 -13.75 18.13 7.10
C ILE A 15 -12.84 16.93 7.35
N ILE A 16 -11.77 16.81 6.57
CA ILE A 16 -10.79 15.73 6.68
C ILE A 16 -9.52 16.24 7.38
N HIS A 17 -9.20 15.64 8.52
CA HIS A 17 -7.95 15.86 9.24
C HIS A 17 -7.04 14.63 9.12
N LYS A 18 -5.73 14.86 9.00
CA LYS A 18 -4.75 13.78 9.08
C LYS A 18 -4.45 13.46 10.55
N LYS A 19 -4.92 12.29 11.03
CA LYS A 19 -4.65 11.84 12.41
C LYS A 19 -3.24 11.27 12.54
N ASN A 20 -2.83 10.44 11.58
CA ASN A 20 -1.49 9.86 11.46
C ASN A 20 -1.30 9.26 10.05
N GLU A 21 -0.23 8.50 9.82
CA GLU A 21 0.04 7.88 8.50
C GLU A 21 -0.78 6.61 8.19
N VAL A 22 -1.74 6.28 9.05
CA VAL A 22 -2.67 5.16 8.85
C VAL A 22 -4.10 5.67 8.68
N TYR A 23 -4.52 6.62 9.51
CA TYR A 23 -5.90 7.08 9.58
C TYR A 23 -6.07 8.58 9.30
N LEU A 24 -7.14 8.89 8.58
CA LEU A 24 -7.79 10.19 8.55
C LEU A 24 -8.87 10.24 9.63
N GLN A 25 -9.06 11.42 10.20
CA GLN A 25 -10.15 11.76 11.09
C GLN A 25 -11.16 12.61 10.31
N ILE A 26 -12.43 12.22 10.33
CA ILE A 26 -13.49 12.90 9.60
C ILE A 26 -14.39 13.62 10.60
N ASP A 27 -14.61 14.91 10.38
CA ASP A 27 -15.61 15.69 11.07
C ASP A 27 -16.81 15.93 10.14
N CYS A 28 -17.98 15.47 10.55
CA CYS A 28 -19.23 15.53 9.80
C CYS A 28 -20.43 15.19 10.69
N GLU A 29 -21.64 15.50 10.22
CA GLU A 29 -22.88 15.11 10.91
C GLU A 29 -23.07 13.59 10.97
N ARG A 30 -23.84 13.12 11.96
CA ARG A 30 -24.14 11.69 12.14
C ARG A 30 -24.83 11.05 10.94
N SER A 31 -25.64 11.80 10.20
CA SER A 31 -26.28 11.37 8.95
C SER A 31 -25.22 11.03 7.90
N ILE A 32 -24.29 11.96 7.66
CA ILE A 32 -23.18 11.81 6.70
C ILE A 32 -22.26 10.67 7.13
N ALA A 33 -21.95 10.55 8.43
CA ALA A 33 -21.14 9.46 8.95
C ALA A 33 -21.76 8.08 8.69
N LYS A 34 -23.09 7.94 8.72
CA LYS A 34 -23.78 6.71 8.33
C LYS A 34 -23.70 6.44 6.83
N GLU A 35 -23.85 7.47 5.99
CA GLU A 35 -23.67 7.33 4.54
C GLU A 35 -22.24 6.93 4.17
N LEU A 36 -21.23 7.52 4.80
CA LEU A 36 -19.83 7.13 4.65
C LEU A 36 -19.61 5.67 5.10
N ASN A 37 -20.20 5.27 6.23
CA ASN A 37 -20.09 3.91 6.73
C ASN A 37 -20.63 2.87 5.73
N GLU A 38 -21.77 3.17 5.10
CA GLU A 38 -22.39 2.30 4.09
C GLU A 38 -21.60 2.32 2.78
N TYR A 39 -21.19 3.51 2.30
CA TYR A 39 -20.41 3.66 1.08
C TYR A 39 -19.06 2.93 1.14
N PHE A 40 -18.43 2.91 2.31
CA PHE A 40 -17.17 2.19 2.57
C PHE A 40 -17.39 0.80 3.17
N SER A 41 -18.50 0.13 2.81
CA SER A 41 -18.82 -1.23 3.23
C SER A 41 -18.88 -2.21 2.07
N PHE A 42 -18.53 -3.47 2.34
CA PHE A 42 -18.55 -4.56 1.37
C PHE A 42 -19.06 -5.84 1.98
N ASP A 43 -19.84 -6.60 1.23
CA ASP A 43 -20.24 -7.94 1.60
C ASP A 43 -19.03 -8.89 1.57
N VAL A 44 -18.93 -9.71 2.60
CA VAL A 44 -17.91 -10.76 2.65
C VAL A 44 -18.45 -11.99 1.91
N PRO A 45 -17.72 -12.50 0.89
CA PRO A 45 -18.07 -13.77 0.25
C PRO A 45 -18.25 -14.85 1.32
N ASP A 46 -19.31 -15.65 1.18
CA ASP A 46 -19.61 -16.74 2.10
C ASP A 46 -19.92 -16.33 3.56
N ALA A 47 -20.16 -15.04 3.85
CA ALA A 47 -20.56 -14.56 5.18
C ALA A 47 -21.73 -15.35 5.77
N LYS A 48 -22.70 -15.73 4.92
CA LYS A 48 -23.89 -16.52 5.29
C LYS A 48 -23.57 -17.86 5.98
N PHE A 49 -22.38 -18.41 5.74
CA PHE A 49 -21.94 -19.67 6.35
C PHE A 49 -21.25 -19.47 7.70
N MET A 50 -20.83 -18.24 8.03
CA MET A 50 -20.11 -17.96 9.27
C MET A 50 -21.04 -18.01 10.49
N PRO A 51 -20.61 -18.59 11.63
CA PRO A 51 -21.43 -18.66 12.85
C PRO A 51 -21.92 -17.29 13.35
N SER A 52 -21.08 -16.26 13.25
CA SER A 52 -21.41 -14.90 13.66
C SER A 52 -22.56 -14.28 12.86
N PHE A 53 -22.64 -14.60 11.57
CA PHE A 53 -23.74 -14.18 10.70
C PHE A 53 -25.03 -14.95 11.04
N LYS A 54 -24.93 -16.28 11.16
CA LYS A 54 -26.07 -17.15 11.52
C LYS A 54 -26.68 -16.76 12.87
N ASN A 55 -25.84 -16.37 13.84
CA ASN A 55 -26.25 -15.93 15.17
C ASN A 55 -26.66 -14.45 15.21
N ARG A 56 -26.73 -13.75 14.07
CA ARG A 56 -27.11 -12.32 13.95
C ARG A 56 -26.24 -11.35 14.78
N LEU A 57 -25.01 -11.74 15.11
CA LEU A 57 -24.04 -10.89 15.81
C LEU A 57 -23.25 -10.00 14.85
N TRP A 58 -23.23 -10.35 13.57
CA TRP A 58 -22.57 -9.61 12.50
C TRP A 58 -23.41 -9.69 11.23
N ASP A 59 -23.47 -8.60 10.48
CA ASP A 59 -24.30 -8.44 9.29
C ASP A 59 -23.62 -8.90 7.99
N GLY A 60 -22.42 -9.47 8.09
CA GLY A 60 -21.69 -9.98 6.92
C GLY A 60 -20.88 -8.93 6.17
N LYS A 61 -20.84 -7.68 6.64
CA LYS A 61 -20.13 -6.59 5.97
C LYS A 61 -18.81 -6.23 6.63
N ILE A 62 -17.78 -5.99 5.82
CA ILE A 62 -16.56 -5.28 6.23
C ILE A 62 -16.80 -3.78 6.02
N ARG A 63 -16.49 -2.97 7.03
CA ARG A 63 -16.56 -1.50 6.96
C ARG A 63 -15.17 -0.89 7.12
N LEU A 64 -14.79 0.01 6.23
CA LEU A 64 -13.48 0.71 6.29
C LEU A 64 -13.56 2.05 7.02
N PHE A 65 -14.75 2.67 7.06
CA PHE A 65 -15.03 3.84 7.90
C PHE A 65 -15.57 3.40 9.27
N ASP A 66 -14.86 3.68 10.36
CA ASP A 66 -15.31 3.42 11.72
C ASP A 66 -16.12 4.60 12.27
N ILE A 67 -17.44 4.46 12.32
CA ILE A 67 -18.37 5.48 12.80
C ILE A 67 -18.21 5.81 14.30
N ARG A 68 -17.59 4.93 15.10
CA ARG A 68 -17.40 5.17 16.54
C ARG A 68 -16.33 6.22 16.80
N ASN A 69 -15.34 6.26 15.91
CA ASN A 69 -14.18 7.13 16.02
C ASN A 69 -14.06 8.11 14.85
N ASN A 70 -15.01 8.08 13.90
CA ASN A 70 -15.00 8.76 12.60
C ASN A 70 -13.64 8.69 11.89
N GLN A 71 -13.13 7.46 11.71
CA GLN A 71 -11.81 7.22 11.12
C GLN A 71 -11.88 6.33 9.89
N ILE A 72 -10.99 6.59 8.94
CA ILE A 72 -10.82 5.82 7.70
C ILE A 72 -9.36 5.82 7.29
N TYR A 73 -8.92 4.85 6.48
CA TYR A 73 -7.54 4.81 6.04
C TYR A 73 -7.16 5.95 5.12
N VAL A 74 -5.92 6.45 5.25
CA VAL A 74 -5.43 7.57 4.43
C VAL A 74 -5.43 7.27 2.94
N GLY A 75 -5.19 6.01 2.55
CA GLY A 75 -5.23 5.62 1.14
C GLY A 75 -6.60 5.82 0.46
N LEU A 76 -7.68 6.00 1.24
CA LEU A 76 -9.03 6.17 0.72
C LEU A 76 -9.46 7.63 0.51
N SER A 77 -8.56 8.60 0.69
CA SER A 77 -8.90 10.03 0.59
C SER A 77 -9.65 10.38 -0.71
N ASP A 78 -9.15 9.93 -1.86
CA ASP A 78 -9.76 10.19 -3.17
C ASP A 78 -11.20 9.64 -3.27
N TYR A 79 -11.48 8.53 -2.60
CA TYR A 79 -12.81 7.95 -2.55
C TYR A 79 -13.78 8.78 -1.69
N ILE A 80 -13.28 9.46 -0.67
CA ILE A 80 -14.09 10.39 0.15
C ILE A 80 -14.44 11.61 -0.70
N HIS A 81 -13.51 12.14 -1.49
CA HIS A 81 -13.80 13.22 -2.44
C HIS A 81 -14.82 12.77 -3.49
N LYS A 82 -14.67 11.58 -4.09
CA LYS A 82 -15.67 11.01 -5.02
C LYS A 82 -17.06 10.89 -4.38
N PHE A 83 -17.13 10.39 -3.15
CA PHE A 83 -18.36 10.31 -2.37
C PHE A 83 -19.00 11.69 -2.20
N ALA A 84 -18.23 12.66 -1.70
CA ALA A 84 -18.70 14.02 -1.46
C ALA A 84 -19.21 14.69 -2.75
N THR A 85 -18.49 14.55 -3.86
CA THR A 85 -18.92 15.04 -5.18
C THR A 85 -20.23 14.38 -5.62
N SER A 86 -20.35 13.05 -5.49
CA SER A 86 -21.57 12.33 -5.90
C SER A 86 -22.81 12.75 -5.10
N LYS A 87 -22.61 13.09 -3.82
CA LYS A 87 -23.66 13.51 -2.89
C LYS A 87 -23.87 15.02 -2.83
N ARG A 88 -23.05 15.79 -3.58
CA ARG A 88 -23.02 17.27 -3.57
C ARG A 88 -22.73 17.85 -2.19
N TYR A 89 -21.91 17.16 -1.40
CA TYR A 89 -21.41 17.66 -0.13
C TYR A 89 -20.19 18.56 -0.34
N THR A 90 -20.11 19.66 0.41
CA THR A 90 -18.89 20.47 0.50
C THR A 90 -17.86 19.76 1.36
N ILE A 91 -16.60 19.78 0.90
CA ILE A 91 -15.50 19.06 1.55
C ILE A 91 -14.26 19.94 1.66
N SER A 92 -13.57 19.86 2.81
CA SER A 92 -12.27 20.49 3.02
C SER A 92 -11.26 19.50 3.61
N GLY A 93 -9.97 19.73 3.31
CA GLY A 93 -8.89 18.84 3.71
C GLY A 93 -8.78 17.57 2.86
N GLY A 94 -7.90 16.65 3.27
CA GLY A 94 -7.72 15.35 2.58
C GLY A 94 -7.00 15.41 1.23
N ASN A 95 -6.75 16.61 0.68
CA ASN A 95 -6.04 16.81 -0.56
C ASN A 95 -4.63 16.20 -0.49
N LYS A 96 -4.28 15.41 -1.51
CA LYS A 96 -2.92 14.90 -1.68
C LYS A 96 -2.04 16.02 -2.22
N THR A 97 -1.00 16.39 -1.47
CA THR A 97 0.11 17.14 -2.05
C THR A 97 0.93 16.16 -2.89
N GLN A 98 0.76 16.19 -4.21
CA GLN A 98 1.65 15.44 -5.10
C GLN A 98 3.03 16.10 -5.04
N LEU A 99 4.06 15.29 -4.84
CA LEU A 99 5.42 15.78 -4.94
C LEU A 99 5.70 16.09 -6.41
N GLU A 100 6.19 17.30 -6.69
CA GLU A 100 6.75 17.58 -8.00
C GLU A 100 8.06 16.79 -8.14
N VAL A 101 8.10 15.95 -9.16
CA VAL A 101 9.24 15.07 -9.44
C VAL A 101 9.76 15.43 -10.82
N ASP A 102 10.96 16.02 -10.85
CA ASP A 102 11.71 16.20 -12.07
C ASP A 102 12.19 14.85 -12.61
N ASN A 103 11.76 14.53 -13.83
CA ASN A 103 12.07 13.25 -14.46
C ASN A 103 13.57 13.08 -14.68
N ASN A 104 14.28 14.16 -15.03
CA ASN A 104 15.72 14.11 -15.30
C ASN A 104 16.50 13.80 -14.02
N THR A 105 16.08 14.36 -12.88
CA THR A 105 16.63 14.06 -11.57
C THR A 105 16.46 12.57 -11.20
N VAL A 106 15.28 11.99 -11.46
CA VAL A 106 15.05 10.55 -11.19
C VAL A 106 15.92 9.66 -12.07
N ILE A 107 16.03 9.97 -13.36
CA ILE A 107 16.88 9.22 -14.29
C ILE A 107 18.34 9.32 -13.86
N SER A 108 18.82 10.53 -13.56
CA SER A 108 20.20 10.77 -13.11
C SER A 108 20.52 10.02 -11.82
N PHE A 109 19.55 9.96 -10.89
CA PHE A 109 19.67 9.14 -9.68
C PHE A 109 19.82 7.65 -10.01
N ILE A 110 18.96 7.12 -10.89
CA ILE A 110 18.99 5.69 -11.29
C ILE A 110 20.31 5.34 -11.98
N ASP A 111 20.76 6.18 -12.90
CA ASP A 111 22.06 5.99 -13.59
C ASP A 111 23.23 6.04 -12.59
N GLY A 112 23.12 6.89 -11.57
CA GLY A 112 24.07 6.98 -10.47
C GLY A 112 24.15 5.73 -9.59
N LEU A 113 23.13 4.86 -9.59
CA LEU A 113 23.18 3.57 -8.87
C LEU A 113 24.20 2.60 -9.47
N LYS A 114 24.63 2.82 -10.72
CA LYS A 114 25.56 1.94 -11.46
C LYS A 114 25.15 0.46 -11.40
N SER A 115 23.84 0.21 -11.47
CA SER A 115 23.32 -1.14 -11.40
C SER A 115 23.68 -1.95 -12.64
N THR A 116 23.85 -3.26 -12.46
CA THR A 116 24.06 -4.24 -13.55
C THR A 116 22.85 -4.35 -14.48
N VAL A 117 21.67 -3.98 -13.99
CA VAL A 117 20.40 -4.00 -14.73
C VAL A 117 20.03 -2.57 -15.15
N LYS A 118 19.65 -2.40 -16.41
CA LYS A 118 19.09 -1.14 -16.91
C LYS A 118 17.59 -1.07 -16.64
N ILE A 119 17.13 0.09 -16.17
CA ILE A 119 15.70 0.32 -15.96
C ILE A 119 14.95 0.34 -17.30
N ARG A 120 13.78 -0.30 -17.35
CA ARG A 120 12.86 -0.24 -18.50
C ARG A 120 11.87 0.93 -18.35
N ASP A 121 11.32 1.43 -19.45
CA ASP A 121 10.42 2.60 -19.44
C ASP A 121 9.25 2.46 -18.46
N TYR A 122 8.61 1.28 -18.41
CA TYR A 122 7.47 1.06 -17.51
C TYR A 122 7.91 0.97 -16.04
N GLN A 123 9.14 0.53 -15.77
CA GLN A 123 9.71 0.53 -14.42
C GLN A 123 10.03 1.96 -13.99
N LEU A 124 10.55 2.79 -14.90
CA LEU A 124 10.78 4.22 -14.65
C LEU A 124 9.47 4.96 -14.34
N ASP A 125 8.42 4.73 -15.13
CA ASP A 125 7.09 5.28 -14.86
C ASP A 125 6.54 4.83 -13.49
N ALA A 126 6.77 3.57 -13.11
CA ALA A 126 6.38 3.05 -11.80
C ALA A 126 7.14 3.73 -10.64
N VAL A 127 8.45 3.97 -10.80
CA VAL A 127 9.28 4.67 -9.82
C VAL A 127 8.81 6.13 -9.68
N GLN A 128 8.67 6.85 -10.80
CA GLN A 128 8.22 8.25 -10.79
C GLN A 128 6.83 8.39 -10.18
N HIS A 129 5.89 7.50 -10.53
CA HIS A 129 4.56 7.49 -9.96
C HIS A 129 4.57 7.26 -8.44
N SER A 130 5.37 6.30 -7.97
CA SER A 130 5.52 6.00 -6.54
C SER A 130 6.03 7.22 -5.76
N ILE A 131 7.07 7.89 -6.27
CA ILE A 131 7.64 9.07 -5.62
C ILE A 131 6.60 10.20 -5.53
N ARG A 132 5.90 10.51 -6.64
CA ARG A 132 4.88 11.58 -6.68
C ARG A 132 3.76 11.37 -5.65
N ASN A 133 3.34 10.13 -5.44
CA ASN A 133 2.16 9.80 -4.65
C ASN A 133 2.46 9.42 -3.20
N SER A 134 3.73 9.17 -2.84
CA SER A 134 4.19 8.65 -1.53
C SER A 134 3.60 7.29 -1.12
N ARG A 135 2.47 6.88 -1.70
CA ARG A 135 1.80 5.62 -1.45
C ARG A 135 0.98 5.23 -2.68
N CYS A 136 1.18 4.02 -3.18
CA CYS A 136 0.37 3.46 -4.25
C CYS A 136 0.48 1.93 -4.27
N ILE A 137 -0.42 1.31 -5.03
CA ILE A 137 -0.26 -0.09 -5.45
C ILE A 137 0.17 -0.10 -6.91
N LEU A 138 1.26 -0.79 -7.22
CA LEU A 138 1.74 -1.02 -8.57
C LEU A 138 1.28 -2.41 -9.04
N VAL A 139 0.43 -2.43 -10.05
CA VAL A 139 -0.06 -3.66 -10.66
C VAL A 139 0.75 -3.93 -11.92
N SER A 140 1.52 -5.01 -11.89
CA SER A 140 2.46 -5.35 -12.96
C SER A 140 2.77 -6.86 -12.93
N PRO A 141 2.78 -7.57 -14.07
CA PRO A 141 3.01 -9.02 -14.12
C PRO A 141 4.26 -9.47 -13.37
N THR A 142 4.29 -10.69 -12.84
CA THR A 142 5.44 -11.20 -12.06
C THR A 142 6.76 -11.15 -12.83
N ALA A 143 6.73 -11.45 -14.13
CA ALA A 143 7.89 -11.38 -15.02
C ALA A 143 8.35 -9.94 -15.38
N SER A 144 7.70 -8.90 -14.86
CA SER A 144 8.03 -7.50 -15.17
C SER A 144 9.24 -6.95 -14.41
N GLY A 145 9.88 -7.74 -13.54
CA GLY A 145 11.03 -7.27 -12.75
C GLY A 145 10.62 -6.26 -11.68
N LYS A 146 9.61 -6.60 -10.88
CA LYS A 146 9.13 -5.78 -9.75
C LYS A 146 10.20 -5.57 -8.67
N SER A 147 11.07 -6.56 -8.47
CA SER A 147 12.19 -6.47 -7.52
C SER A 147 13.12 -5.31 -7.83
N TYR A 148 13.38 -5.03 -9.11
CA TYR A 148 14.18 -3.86 -9.51
C TYR A 148 13.48 -2.52 -9.21
N ILE A 149 12.15 -2.42 -9.39
CA ILE A 149 11.38 -1.23 -8.98
C ILE A 149 11.51 -1.00 -7.47
N ILE A 150 11.33 -2.07 -6.67
CA ILE A 150 11.48 -2.03 -5.22
C ILE A 150 12.89 -1.58 -4.84
N TYR A 151 13.91 -2.19 -5.45
CA TYR A 151 15.31 -1.84 -5.24
C TYR A 151 15.57 -0.35 -5.49
N THR A 152 15.16 0.18 -6.64
CA THR A 152 15.34 1.59 -6.98
C THR A 152 14.68 2.52 -5.95
N LEU A 153 13.44 2.21 -5.55
CA LEU A 153 12.73 3.01 -4.55
C LEU A 153 13.37 2.93 -3.16
N ILE A 154 13.83 1.74 -2.75
CA ILE A 154 14.59 1.56 -1.50
C ILE A 154 15.82 2.47 -1.49
N ARG A 155 16.63 2.41 -2.56
CA ARG A 155 17.84 3.22 -2.68
C ARG A 155 17.53 4.72 -2.68
N TYR A 156 16.45 5.12 -3.36
CA TYR A 156 15.99 6.50 -3.40
C TYR A 156 15.64 7.00 -2.01
N TYR A 157 14.79 6.26 -1.28
CA TYR A 157 14.36 6.65 0.05
C TYR A 157 15.48 6.59 1.10
N GLN A 158 16.45 5.68 0.98
CA GLN A 158 17.64 5.71 1.85
C GLN A 158 18.41 7.02 1.72
N GLN A 159 18.53 7.54 0.51
CA GLN A 159 19.24 8.80 0.25
C GLN A 159 18.46 10.01 0.77
N ILE A 160 17.15 10.08 0.52
CA ILE A 160 16.36 11.27 0.89
C ILE A 160 15.90 11.29 2.35
N LEU A 161 15.87 10.14 3.04
CA LEU A 161 15.46 10.01 4.44
C LEU A 161 16.64 9.78 5.40
N ASN A 162 17.85 10.21 5.04
CA ASN A 162 19.06 10.12 5.87
C ASN A 162 19.27 8.73 6.50
N ASN A 163 19.30 7.68 5.67
CA ASN A 163 19.52 6.30 6.14
C ASN A 163 18.45 5.78 7.12
N SER A 164 17.19 6.18 6.94
CA SER A 164 16.08 5.62 7.72
C SER A 164 15.85 4.13 7.46
N HIS A 165 15.26 3.43 8.43
CA HIS A 165 14.94 2.01 8.26
C HIS A 165 13.77 1.82 7.29
N ILE A 166 13.90 0.79 6.45
CA ILE A 166 12.90 0.39 5.47
C ILE A 166 12.49 -1.05 5.75
N LEU A 167 11.19 -1.34 5.63
CA LEU A 167 10.64 -2.67 5.78
C LEU A 167 10.08 -3.15 4.44
N LEU A 168 10.59 -4.26 3.93
CA LEU A 168 10.07 -4.98 2.77
C LEU A 168 9.38 -6.26 3.24
N LEU A 169 8.08 -6.35 3.02
CA LEU A 169 7.24 -7.49 3.34
C LEU A 169 7.06 -8.39 2.12
N VAL A 170 7.31 -9.69 2.29
CA VAL A 170 7.17 -10.70 1.25
C VAL A 170 6.39 -11.93 1.77
N PRO A 171 5.83 -12.79 0.90
CA PRO A 171 4.96 -13.88 1.37
C PRO A 171 5.62 -15.08 1.99
N ARG A 172 6.86 -15.39 1.62
CA ARG A 172 7.54 -16.62 2.05
C ARG A 172 9.02 -16.37 2.21
N SER A 173 9.69 -17.22 3.00
CA SER A 173 11.13 -17.15 3.24
C SER A 173 11.96 -17.26 1.96
N SER A 174 11.51 -18.05 0.99
CA SER A 174 12.17 -18.14 -0.33
C SER A 174 12.28 -16.79 -1.02
N LEU A 175 11.25 -15.94 -0.91
CA LEU A 175 11.27 -14.58 -1.47
C LEU A 175 12.09 -13.61 -0.62
N VAL A 176 12.28 -13.87 0.67
CA VAL A 176 13.23 -13.09 1.48
C VAL A 176 14.65 -13.27 0.94
N GLU A 177 15.05 -14.52 0.70
CA GLU A 177 16.36 -14.83 0.13
C GLU A 177 16.47 -14.34 -1.31
N GLN A 178 15.44 -14.54 -2.13
CA GLN A 178 15.43 -14.05 -3.52
C GLN A 178 15.60 -12.53 -3.58
N MET A 179 14.85 -11.76 -2.79
CA MET A 179 14.99 -10.29 -2.76
C MET A 179 16.37 -9.85 -2.27
N TYR A 180 16.93 -10.56 -1.29
CA TYR A 180 18.27 -10.29 -0.80
C TYR A 180 19.34 -10.51 -1.89
N THR A 181 19.26 -11.64 -2.61
CA THR A 181 20.18 -11.98 -3.70
C THR A 181 19.99 -11.07 -4.91
N ASP A 182 18.76 -10.79 -5.33
CA ASP A 182 18.45 -9.84 -6.41
C ASP A 182 19.13 -8.48 -6.15
N PHE A 183 19.06 -7.98 -4.91
CA PHE A 183 19.72 -6.74 -4.53
C PHE A 183 21.24 -6.80 -4.62
N GLN A 184 21.85 -7.94 -4.30
CA GLN A 184 23.29 -8.16 -4.49
C GLN A 184 23.64 -8.13 -5.98
N ASP A 185 22.87 -8.85 -6.78
CA ASP A 185 23.08 -8.97 -8.23
C ASP A 185 22.92 -7.60 -8.93
N TYR A 186 22.07 -6.72 -8.40
CA TYR A 186 21.91 -5.34 -8.87
C TYR A 186 23.09 -4.41 -8.51
N GLY A 187 24.10 -4.91 -7.80
CA GLY A 187 25.31 -4.18 -7.44
C GLY A 187 25.28 -3.54 -6.04
N TRP A 188 24.43 -4.02 -5.12
CA TRP A 188 24.35 -3.50 -3.77
C TRP A 188 24.98 -4.44 -2.73
N ASP A 189 25.60 -3.87 -1.70
CA ASP A 189 26.15 -4.64 -0.58
C ASP A 189 25.04 -5.06 0.39
N SER A 190 24.24 -6.05 -0.01
CA SER A 190 23.14 -6.55 0.83
C SER A 190 23.64 -7.12 2.16
N GLU A 191 24.88 -7.61 2.23
CA GLU A 191 25.43 -8.12 3.49
C GLU A 191 25.58 -6.99 4.51
N LYS A 192 26.04 -5.83 4.09
CA LYS A 192 26.13 -4.65 4.96
C LYS A 192 24.77 -4.04 5.29
N PHE A 193 23.86 -3.96 4.31
CA PHE A 193 22.67 -3.11 4.44
C PHE A 193 21.35 -3.86 4.67
N CYS A 194 21.26 -5.15 4.34
CA CYS A 194 20.02 -5.92 4.40
C CYS A 194 20.00 -6.95 5.53
N HIS A 195 18.89 -6.97 6.27
CA HIS A 195 18.58 -7.95 7.29
C HIS A 195 17.41 -8.84 6.86
N ARG A 196 17.60 -10.15 6.92
CA ARG A 196 16.62 -11.16 6.52
C ARG A 196 15.88 -11.66 7.76
N ILE A 197 14.55 -11.58 7.75
CA ILE A 197 13.69 -11.97 8.89
C ILE A 197 12.66 -13.01 8.45
N TYR A 198 12.85 -14.23 8.90
CA TYR A 198 11.87 -15.32 8.83
C TYR A 198 12.04 -16.24 10.05
N ALA A 199 11.28 -17.34 10.11
CA ALA A 199 11.30 -18.25 11.26
C ALA A 199 12.73 -18.64 11.68
N GLY A 200 13.05 -18.46 12.96
CA GLY A 200 14.37 -18.76 13.54
C GLY A 200 15.44 -17.67 13.39
N LYS A 201 15.19 -16.57 12.67
CA LYS A 201 16.11 -15.43 12.56
C LYS A 201 15.78 -14.33 13.56
N GLU A 202 16.81 -13.56 13.94
CA GLU A 202 16.63 -12.37 14.79
C GLU A 202 15.69 -11.36 14.11
N LYS A 203 14.81 -10.75 14.89
CA LYS A 203 13.83 -9.78 14.38
C LYS A 203 14.39 -8.36 14.38
N THR A 204 15.47 -8.12 15.11
CA THR A 204 16.12 -6.81 15.28
C THR A 204 17.49 -6.82 14.63
N SER A 205 17.90 -5.68 14.11
CA SER A 205 19.19 -5.48 13.45
C SER A 205 19.46 -3.98 13.31
N PRO A 206 20.72 -3.52 13.37
CA PRO A 206 21.08 -2.13 13.05
C PRO A 206 21.04 -1.85 11.53
N LYS A 207 20.91 -2.89 10.69
CA LYS A 207 20.85 -2.74 9.24
C LYS A 207 19.62 -1.95 8.80
N LEU A 208 19.76 -1.19 7.73
CA LEU A 208 18.76 -0.22 7.31
C LEU A 208 17.57 -0.87 6.61
N VAL A 209 17.77 -1.95 5.85
CA VAL A 209 16.69 -2.60 5.10
C VAL A 209 16.37 -3.94 5.71
N HIS A 210 15.13 -4.08 6.17
CA HIS A 210 14.60 -5.30 6.76
C HIS A 210 13.69 -6.00 5.74
N ILE A 211 14.10 -7.17 5.26
CA ILE A 211 13.31 -8.01 4.36
C ILE A 211 12.67 -9.11 5.19
N SER A 212 11.34 -9.14 5.26
CA SER A 212 10.63 -10.00 6.20
C SER A 212 9.40 -10.67 5.63
N THR A 213 9.13 -11.89 6.09
CA THR A 213 7.79 -12.47 5.99
C THR A 213 6.85 -11.81 6.99
N TRP A 214 5.62 -11.48 6.58
CA TRP A 214 4.66 -10.84 7.50
C TRP A 214 4.35 -11.71 8.72
N GLN A 215 4.30 -13.03 8.56
CA GLN A 215 4.04 -13.99 9.63
C GLN A 215 5.07 -13.84 10.75
N SER A 216 6.32 -13.53 10.41
CA SER A 216 7.41 -13.43 11.39
C SER A 216 7.32 -12.19 12.27
N ILE A 217 6.69 -11.11 11.77
CA ILE A 217 6.66 -9.83 12.46
C ILE A 217 5.25 -9.34 12.87
N HIS A 218 4.16 -9.98 12.43
CA HIS A 218 2.81 -9.48 12.72
C HIS A 218 2.49 -9.34 14.22
N GLN A 219 3.10 -10.18 15.06
CA GLN A 219 2.96 -10.15 16.52
C GLN A 219 3.84 -9.09 17.20
N GLN A 220 4.76 -8.44 16.49
CA GLN A 220 5.62 -7.42 17.10
C GLN A 220 4.80 -6.24 17.63
N PRO A 221 5.22 -5.61 18.75
CA PRO A 221 4.51 -4.47 19.32
C PRO A 221 4.65 -3.23 18.43
N LYS A 222 3.80 -2.22 18.65
CA LYS A 222 3.85 -0.95 17.89
C LYS A 222 5.26 -0.34 17.86
N LYS A 223 5.95 -0.31 19.00
CA LYS A 223 7.32 0.21 19.17
C LYS A 223 8.34 -0.40 18.21
N TYR A 224 8.15 -1.65 17.80
CA TYR A 224 9.02 -2.30 16.81
C TYR A 224 8.96 -1.61 15.45
N PHE A 225 7.79 -1.07 15.09
CA PHE A 225 7.53 -0.50 13.77
C PHE A 225 7.84 1.01 13.69
N ASP A 226 8.00 1.70 14.82
CA ASP A 226 8.19 3.16 14.86
C ASP A 226 9.46 3.62 14.12
N LYS A 227 10.46 2.74 13.97
CA LYS A 227 11.70 3.03 13.23
C LYS A 227 11.53 3.06 11.71
N PHE A 228 10.48 2.42 11.17
CA PHE A 228 10.32 2.29 9.73
C PHE A 228 9.61 3.51 9.16
N GLN A 229 10.28 4.19 8.23
CA GLN A 229 9.70 5.33 7.53
C GLN A 229 9.09 4.94 6.17
N VAL A 230 9.55 3.82 5.61
CA VAL A 230 9.06 3.28 4.34
C VAL A 230 8.73 1.80 4.48
N ILE A 231 7.57 1.43 3.93
CA ILE A 231 7.12 0.04 3.84
C ILE A 231 6.86 -0.32 2.39
N PHE A 232 7.42 -1.45 1.97
CA PHE A 232 7.07 -2.13 0.73
C PHE A 232 6.35 -3.44 1.06
N GLY A 233 5.31 -3.78 0.31
CA GLY A 233 4.75 -5.11 0.25
C GLY A 233 4.89 -5.66 -1.16
N ASP A 234 5.52 -6.82 -1.33
CA ASP A 234 5.52 -7.55 -2.59
C ASP A 234 4.49 -8.67 -2.56
N GLU A 235 3.83 -8.89 -3.70
CA GLU A 235 2.67 -9.75 -3.87
C GLU A 235 1.55 -9.46 -2.84
N VAL A 236 1.16 -8.18 -2.73
CA VAL A 236 0.17 -7.72 -1.73
C VAL A 236 -1.20 -8.41 -1.84
N HIS A 237 -1.54 -8.96 -3.01
CA HIS A 237 -2.75 -9.77 -3.20
C HIS A 237 -2.76 -11.07 -2.39
N THR A 238 -1.59 -11.62 -2.04
CA THR A 238 -1.47 -12.86 -1.26
C THR A 238 -1.67 -12.64 0.24
N PHE A 239 -1.73 -11.38 0.69
CA PHE A 239 -1.86 -11.06 2.09
C PHE A 239 -3.31 -11.26 2.54
N THR A 240 -3.50 -11.98 3.65
CA THR A 240 -4.79 -11.92 4.32
C THR A 240 -5.02 -10.49 4.82
N ALA A 241 -6.24 -9.99 4.64
CA ALA A 241 -6.61 -8.65 5.08
C ALA A 241 -6.31 -8.43 6.59
N LYS A 242 -6.41 -9.49 7.41
CA LYS A 242 -6.15 -9.43 8.86
C LYS A 242 -4.66 -9.20 9.19
N SER A 243 -3.76 -9.99 8.61
CA SER A 243 -2.32 -9.88 8.89
C SER A 243 -1.75 -8.53 8.43
N LEU A 244 -2.13 -8.09 7.23
CA LEU A 244 -1.68 -6.81 6.69
C LEU A 244 -2.21 -5.64 7.52
N LYS A 245 -3.52 -5.62 7.85
CA LYS A 245 -4.10 -4.60 8.75
C LYS A 245 -3.34 -4.53 10.08
N THR A 246 -3.03 -5.69 10.67
CA THR A 246 -2.35 -5.76 11.98
C THR A 246 -0.98 -5.07 11.96
N ILE A 247 -0.19 -5.26 10.89
CA ILE A 247 1.11 -4.60 10.73
C ILE A 247 0.89 -3.12 10.41
N MET A 248 0.06 -2.81 9.41
CA MET A 248 -0.12 -1.46 8.91
C MET A 248 -0.69 -0.52 10.00
N HIS A 249 -1.58 -1.00 10.87
CA HIS A 249 -2.11 -0.23 12.01
C HIS A 249 -1.04 0.18 13.02
N LYS A 250 0.06 -0.57 13.12
CA LYS A 250 1.18 -0.27 14.01
C LYS A 250 2.15 0.75 13.41
N THR A 251 2.01 1.08 12.12
CA THR A 251 2.96 1.92 11.37
C THR A 251 2.47 3.36 11.28
N THR A 252 2.13 3.94 12.45
CA THR A 252 1.46 5.25 12.52
C THR A 252 2.33 6.44 12.09
N GLY A 253 3.66 6.29 12.14
CA GLY A 253 4.62 7.30 11.66
C GLY A 253 5.19 7.04 10.26
N CYS A 254 4.78 5.96 9.59
CA CYS A 254 5.33 5.56 8.30
C CYS A 254 4.56 6.20 7.14
N GLN A 255 5.10 7.28 6.59
CA GLN A 255 4.47 8.03 5.50
C GLN A 255 4.40 7.23 4.21
N TYR A 256 5.52 6.58 3.85
CA TYR A 256 5.70 5.97 2.54
C TYR A 256 5.32 4.49 2.53
N LYS A 257 4.34 4.11 1.72
CA LYS A 257 3.76 2.76 1.73
C LYS A 257 3.45 2.31 0.31
N PHE A 258 4.16 1.30 -0.17
CA PHE A 258 4.04 0.82 -1.54
C PHE A 258 3.65 -0.64 -1.59
N GLY A 259 2.59 -0.95 -2.32
CA GLY A 259 2.20 -2.33 -2.62
C GLY A 259 2.60 -2.68 -4.05
N LEU A 260 3.08 -3.89 -4.28
CA LEU A 260 3.36 -4.41 -5.61
C LEU A 260 2.65 -5.74 -5.78
N THR A 261 2.09 -5.97 -6.96
CA THR A 261 1.34 -7.20 -7.21
C THR A 261 1.29 -7.58 -8.69
N GLY A 262 1.36 -8.88 -8.97
CA GLY A 262 1.11 -9.45 -10.30
C GLY A 262 -0.33 -9.26 -10.79
N THR A 263 -1.26 -9.40 -9.85
CA THR A 263 -2.70 -9.41 -10.09
C THR A 263 -3.43 -8.71 -8.95
N LEU A 264 -4.58 -8.16 -9.26
CA LEU A 264 -5.57 -7.76 -8.29
C LEU A 264 -6.66 -8.84 -8.36
N SER A 265 -7.02 -9.48 -7.25
CA SER A 265 -8.10 -10.49 -7.21
C SER A 265 -9.43 -9.94 -7.75
N ASP A 266 -10.41 -10.74 -8.17
CA ASP A 266 -11.67 -10.16 -8.68
C ASP A 266 -12.60 -9.59 -7.57
N SER A 267 -12.27 -9.83 -6.30
CA SER A 267 -13.07 -9.37 -5.16
C SER A 267 -12.83 -7.89 -4.86
N GLU A 268 -13.80 -7.04 -5.19
CA GLU A 268 -13.79 -5.58 -4.94
C GLU A 268 -13.44 -5.21 -3.48
N SER A 269 -13.89 -6.01 -2.52
CA SER A 269 -13.65 -5.80 -1.09
C SER A 269 -12.18 -5.91 -0.68
N HIS A 270 -11.40 -6.79 -1.33
CA HIS A 270 -9.96 -6.89 -1.08
C HIS A 270 -9.20 -5.69 -1.66
N HIS A 271 -9.64 -5.14 -2.79
CA HIS A 271 -9.01 -3.97 -3.39
C HIS A 271 -9.10 -2.76 -2.51
N LEU A 272 -10.31 -2.41 -2.05
CA LEU A 272 -10.44 -1.18 -1.28
C LEU A 272 -9.72 -1.28 0.08
N VAL A 273 -9.60 -2.48 0.64
CA VAL A 273 -8.74 -2.71 1.82
C VAL A 273 -7.28 -2.43 1.48
N LEU A 274 -6.76 -3.01 0.39
CA LEU A 274 -5.36 -2.81 -0.01
C LEU A 274 -5.10 -1.34 -0.34
N GLU A 275 -5.98 -0.70 -1.11
CA GLU A 275 -5.85 0.70 -1.46
C GLU A 275 -5.97 1.63 -0.25
N GLY A 276 -6.76 1.27 0.77
CA GLY A 276 -6.76 2.02 2.01
C GLY A 276 -5.39 1.99 2.71
N LEU A 277 -4.71 0.83 2.68
CA LEU A 277 -3.44 0.64 3.36
C LEU A 277 -2.23 1.17 2.58
N PHE A 278 -2.25 1.04 1.25
CA PHE A 278 -1.13 1.38 0.36
C PHE A 278 -1.41 2.57 -0.57
N GLY A 279 -2.64 3.05 -0.70
CA GLY A 279 -3.02 4.06 -1.70
C GLY A 279 -3.53 3.46 -3.01
N SER A 280 -3.98 4.34 -3.91
CA SER A 280 -4.60 3.97 -5.19
C SER A 280 -3.75 3.01 -6.02
N ALA A 281 -4.40 2.07 -6.70
CA ALA A 281 -3.74 1.18 -7.65
C ALA A 281 -3.48 1.86 -9.00
N LYS A 282 -2.30 1.59 -9.59
CA LYS A 282 -1.94 1.94 -10.96
C LYS A 282 -1.49 0.70 -11.72
N GLN A 283 -2.14 0.44 -12.85
CA GLN A 283 -1.67 -0.56 -13.81
C GLN A 283 -0.45 -0.01 -14.56
N ILE A 284 0.71 -0.63 -14.35
CA ILE A 284 1.97 -0.18 -14.95
C ILE A 284 2.17 -0.79 -16.34
N THR A 285 2.00 -2.10 -16.46
CA THR A 285 2.12 -2.82 -17.73
C THR A 285 1.28 -4.09 -17.69
N THR A 286 1.14 -4.77 -18.81
CA THR A 286 0.40 -6.04 -18.92
C THR A 286 1.28 -7.09 -19.58
N THR A 287 0.97 -8.38 -19.33
CA THR A 287 1.71 -9.49 -19.94
C THR A 287 1.73 -9.36 -21.46
N LYS A 288 0.59 -8.98 -22.06
CA LYS A 288 0.48 -8.69 -23.50
C LYS A 288 1.47 -7.62 -23.95
N LYS A 289 1.51 -6.46 -23.29
CA LYS A 289 2.45 -5.37 -23.64
C LYS A 289 3.92 -5.81 -23.53
N LEU A 290 4.25 -6.66 -22.56
CA LEU A 290 5.61 -7.17 -22.38
C LEU A 290 6.01 -8.18 -23.48
N ILE A 291 5.07 -9.05 -23.91
CA ILE A 291 5.27 -9.98 -25.03
C ILE A 291 5.43 -9.19 -26.33
N ASP A 292 4.55 -8.22 -26.60
CA ASP A 292 4.59 -7.38 -27.79
C ASP A 292 5.94 -6.63 -27.93
N LYS A 293 6.52 -6.22 -26.79
CA LYS A 293 7.84 -5.58 -26.71
C LYS A 293 9.01 -6.57 -26.68
N LYS A 294 8.78 -7.88 -26.81
CA LYS A 294 9.77 -8.97 -26.71
C LYS A 294 10.60 -8.93 -25.41
N GLN A 295 10.00 -8.44 -24.33
CA GLN A 295 10.64 -8.33 -23.01
C GLN A 295 10.44 -9.57 -22.14
N ILE A 296 9.42 -10.39 -22.47
CA ILE A 296 9.17 -11.70 -21.85
C ILE A 296 8.85 -12.72 -22.95
N ALA A 297 8.96 -14.00 -22.63
CA ALA A 297 8.69 -15.09 -23.56
C ALA A 297 7.23 -15.10 -24.02
N ASP A 298 7.00 -15.54 -25.26
CA ASP A 298 5.67 -15.73 -25.81
C ASP A 298 4.92 -16.87 -25.09
N LEU A 299 3.62 -16.71 -24.88
CA LEU A 299 2.78 -17.66 -24.16
C LEU A 299 2.04 -18.55 -25.16
N LYS A 300 2.47 -19.80 -25.28
CA LYS A 300 1.72 -20.83 -26.02
C LYS A 300 0.80 -21.60 -25.07
N ILE A 301 -0.49 -21.28 -25.11
CA ILE A 301 -1.52 -22.00 -24.33
C ILE A 301 -1.98 -23.22 -25.15
N VAL A 302 -1.71 -24.42 -24.65
CA VAL A 302 -2.22 -25.67 -25.23
C VAL A 302 -3.29 -26.21 -24.28
N ALA A 303 -4.56 -26.07 -24.67
CA ALA A 303 -5.67 -26.61 -23.91
C ALA A 303 -5.76 -28.13 -24.13
N ILE A 304 -5.62 -28.90 -23.06
CA ILE A 304 -5.85 -30.34 -23.08
C ILE A 304 -7.30 -30.58 -22.65
N VAL A 305 -8.12 -31.04 -23.58
CA VAL A 305 -9.48 -31.49 -23.26
C VAL A 305 -9.36 -32.93 -22.74
N LEU A 306 -9.66 -33.12 -21.46
CA LEU A 306 -9.76 -34.45 -20.87
C LEU A 306 -11.14 -35.02 -21.23
N THR A 307 -11.16 -35.99 -22.14
CA THR A 307 -12.34 -36.81 -22.47
C THR A 307 -12.48 -37.97 -21.52
#